data_AF-A0A7C4M5G2-F1
#
_entry.id   AF-A0A7C4M5G2-F1
#
_cell.length_a   1.000
_cell.length_b   1.000
_cell.length_c   1.000
_cell.angle_alpha   90.00
_cell.angle_beta   90.00
_cell.angle_gamma   90.00
#
_symmetry.space_group_name_H-M   'P 1'
#
loop_
_entity.id
_entity.type
_entity.pdbx_description
1 polymer ?
#
loop_
_entity_poly.entity_id
_entity_poly.type
_entity_poly.pdbx_seq_one_letter_code
_entity_poly.pdbx_strand_id
1 'polypeptide(L)'
;PRAGQMGYHRRTEYNKRILTYSESGLEYTPKGGYPHFGVVRTEAVILEGTVPGVPKRAVVLRKPARPPRLHEAPQIIMVGVPR
;
A
#
# COMPACT_ATOMS: atom_id res chain seq x y z
N PRO A 1 2.18 -2.45 -33.49
CA PRO A 1 3.02 -2.34 -32.28
C PRO A 1 4.52 -2.34 -32.60
N ARG A 2 5.28 -1.35 -32.14
CA ARG A 2 6.75 -1.28 -32.28
C ARG A 2 7.43 -1.44 -30.92
N ALA A 3 8.68 -1.88 -30.91
CA ALA A 3 9.48 -1.95 -29.69
C ALA A 3 9.68 -0.55 -29.07
N GLY A 4 9.72 -0.49 -27.74
CA GLY A 4 9.87 0.75 -26.97
C GLY A 4 10.00 0.46 -25.48
N GLN A 5 10.09 1.52 -24.67
CA GLN A 5 10.26 1.40 -23.23
C GLN A 5 9.03 0.82 -22.53
N MET A 6 9.22 -0.28 -21.80
CA MET A 6 8.19 -0.93 -20.99
C MET A 6 8.51 -0.74 -19.49
N GLY A 7 7.60 -0.11 -18.75
CA GLY A 7 7.76 0.12 -17.32
C GLY A 7 8.41 1.47 -16.96
N TYR A 8 8.61 1.68 -15.65
CA TYR A 8 9.04 2.95 -15.04
C TYR A 8 8.14 4.18 -15.28
N HIS A 9 7.09 4.02 -16.08
CA HIS A 9 6.06 5.03 -16.35
C HIS A 9 5.36 5.51 -15.07
N ARG A 10 4.98 6.79 -15.05
CA ARG A 10 4.10 7.33 -14.02
C ARG A 10 2.69 6.73 -14.15
N ARG A 11 2.13 6.31 -13.02
CA ARG A 11 0.77 5.77 -12.92
C ARG A 11 0.06 6.43 -11.75
N THR A 12 -1.25 6.63 -11.91
CA THR A 12 -2.12 7.14 -10.86
C THR A 12 -3.30 6.19 -10.76
N GLU A 13 -3.33 5.40 -9.69
CA GLU A 13 -4.46 4.56 -9.37
C GLU A 13 -5.45 5.35 -8.50
N TYR A 14 -6.73 5.26 -8.83
CA TYR A 14 -7.77 6.02 -8.14
C TYR A 14 -8.44 5.20 -7.05
N ASN A 15 -8.98 5.90 -6.05
CA ASN A 15 -9.93 5.37 -5.08
C ASN A 15 -9.43 4.16 -4.30
N LYS A 16 -8.14 4.14 -3.97
CA LYS A 16 -7.57 3.18 -3.03
C LYS A 16 -8.05 3.50 -1.62
N ARG A 17 -8.64 2.51 -0.95
CA ARG A 17 -9.09 2.63 0.43
C ARG A 17 -7.90 2.43 1.37
N ILE A 18 -7.81 3.26 2.39
CA ILE A 18 -6.94 3.04 3.54
C ILE A 18 -7.68 2.09 4.47
N LEU A 19 -7.06 0.96 4.78
CA LEU A 19 -7.62 -0.04 5.68
C LEU A 19 -7.27 0.31 7.13
N THR A 20 -5.97 0.47 7.41
CA THR A 20 -5.47 0.83 8.74
C THR A 20 -4.23 1.72 8.65
N TYR A 21 -3.97 2.41 9.74
CA TYR A 21 -2.79 3.21 10.00
C TYR A 21 -2.24 2.84 11.37
N SER A 22 -0.93 2.72 11.49
CA SER A 22 -0.26 2.57 12.79
C SER A 22 1.01 3.40 12.78
N GLU A 23 1.33 3.98 13.94
CA GLU A 23 2.60 4.67 14.17
C GLU A 23 3.78 3.70 14.19
N SER A 24 3.52 2.42 14.48
CA SER A 24 4.51 1.34 14.50
C SER A 24 4.19 0.29 13.43
N GLY A 25 4.92 0.34 12.32
CA GLY A 25 4.84 -0.68 11.26
C GLY A 25 5.32 -2.08 11.66
N LEU A 26 5.81 -2.25 12.90
CA LEU A 26 6.24 -3.55 13.41
C LEU A 26 5.06 -4.52 13.49
N GLU A 27 3.86 -4.01 13.81
CA GLU A 27 2.62 -4.77 13.89
C GLU A 27 2.22 -5.40 12.54
N TYR A 28 2.59 -4.73 11.45
CA TYR A 28 2.29 -5.16 10.09
C TYR A 28 3.38 -6.00 9.45
N THR A 29 4.55 -6.11 10.11
CA THR A 29 5.69 -6.80 9.53
C THR A 29 5.60 -8.31 9.80
N PRO A 30 5.64 -9.18 8.77
CA PRO A 30 5.64 -10.62 8.98
C PRO A 30 6.93 -11.09 9.67
N LYS A 31 6.89 -12.28 10.27
CA LYS A 31 8.08 -12.92 10.85
C LYS A 31 9.12 -13.15 9.74
N GLY A 32 10.28 -12.50 9.83
CA GLY A 32 11.32 -12.52 8.80
C GLY A 32 11.38 -11.26 7.92
N GLY A 33 10.42 -10.34 8.05
CA GLY A 33 10.38 -9.10 7.29
C GLY A 33 9.83 -9.24 5.87
N TYR A 34 9.63 -8.11 5.20
CA TYR A 34 9.18 -8.07 3.81
C TYR A 34 10.31 -8.40 2.84
N PRO A 35 10.10 -9.28 1.85
CA PRO A 35 11.10 -9.59 0.82
C PRO A 35 11.62 -8.32 0.13
N HIS A 36 12.94 -8.17 0.06
CA HIS A 36 13.65 -7.03 -0.54
C HIS A 36 13.36 -5.64 0.09
N PHE A 37 12.55 -5.56 1.14
CA PHE A 37 12.27 -4.33 1.88
C PHE A 37 12.87 -4.37 3.30
N GLY A 38 12.55 -5.42 4.07
CA GLY A 38 12.98 -5.59 5.45
C GLY A 38 11.85 -5.34 6.45
N VAL A 39 12.22 -4.92 7.66
CA VAL A 39 11.29 -4.66 8.77
C VAL A 39 10.86 -3.20 8.75
N VAL A 40 9.55 -2.95 8.83
CA VAL A 40 9.00 -1.59 8.93
C VAL A 40 9.03 -1.18 10.40
N ARG A 41 9.81 -0.16 10.75
CA ARG A 41 9.94 0.35 12.13
C ARG A 41 9.29 1.72 12.34
N THR A 42 8.85 2.35 11.27
CA THR A 42 8.24 3.67 11.24
C THR A 42 6.73 3.56 11.07
N GLU A 43 6.07 4.70 10.99
CA GLU A 43 4.66 4.80 10.61
C GLU A 43 4.37 4.04 9.31
N ALA A 44 3.23 3.37 9.29
CA ALA A 44 2.83 2.52 8.19
C ALA A 44 1.33 2.60 7.94
N VAL A 45 0.97 2.54 6.66
CA VAL A 45 -0.42 2.54 6.19
C VAL A 45 -0.64 1.26 5.40
N ILE A 46 -1.78 0.60 5.62
CA ILE A 46 -2.23 -0.51 4.78
C ILE A 46 -3.25 0.02 3.78
N LEU A 47 -2.96 -0.19 2.49
CA LEU A 47 -3.84 0.14 1.39
C LEU A 47 -4.51 -1.12 0.85
N GLU A 48 -5.75 -0.97 0.38
CA GLU A 48 -6.47 -2.05 -0.27
C GLU A 48 -5.87 -2.38 -1.65
N GLY A 49 -5.55 -3.65 -1.85
CA GLY A 49 -5.06 -4.19 -3.13
C GLY A 49 -3.59 -3.85 -3.42
N THR A 50 -3.29 -3.55 -4.69
CA THR A 50 -1.92 -3.32 -5.18
C THR A 50 -1.53 -1.84 -5.17
N VAL A 51 -0.22 -1.57 -5.18
CA VAL A 51 0.36 -0.24 -5.33
C VAL A 51 1.37 -0.26 -6.49
N PRO A 52 1.36 0.73 -7.40
CA PRO A 52 2.24 0.73 -8.55
C PRO A 52 3.69 1.01 -8.15
N GLY A 53 4.58 0.07 -8.45
CA GLY A 53 6.01 0.22 -8.21
C GLY A 53 6.65 -1.01 -7.60
N VAL A 54 7.96 -0.95 -7.44
CA VAL A 54 8.74 -1.96 -6.72
C VAL A 54 8.84 -1.56 -5.24
N PRO A 55 9.19 -2.50 -4.32
CA PRO A 55 9.48 -2.14 -2.93
C PRO A 55 10.52 -1.01 -2.85
N LYS A 56 10.40 -0.12 -1.85
CA LYS A 56 11.23 1.09 -1.64
C LYS A 56 11.02 2.25 -2.63
N ARG A 57 10.17 2.10 -3.65
CA ARG A 57 9.80 3.24 -4.52
C ARG A 57 8.93 4.23 -3.74
N ALA A 58 9.25 5.52 -3.82
CA ALA A 58 8.41 6.56 -3.26
C ALA A 58 7.04 6.58 -3.96
N VAL A 59 5.97 6.61 -3.16
CA VAL A 59 4.59 6.69 -3.63
C VAL A 59 3.96 7.94 -3.05
N VAL A 60 3.24 8.69 -3.88
CA VAL A 60 2.56 9.92 -3.48
C VAL A 60 1.07 9.62 -3.32
N LEU A 61 0.55 9.85 -2.12
CA LEU A 61 -0.87 9.77 -1.81
C LEU A 61 -1.50 11.17 -1.91
N ARG A 62 -2.72 11.25 -2.42
CA ARG A 62 -3.54 12.48 -2.40
C ARG A 62 -4.98 12.16 -2.06
N LYS A 63 -5.73 13.17 -1.64
CA LYS A 63 -7.19 13.07 -1.52
C LYS A 63 -7.81 12.65 -2.88
N PRO A 64 -8.82 11.77 -2.88
CA PRO A 64 -9.41 11.25 -4.12
C PRO A 64 -10.07 12.39 -4.89
N ALA A 65 -9.73 12.52 -6.17
CA ALA A 65 -10.34 13.53 -7.05
C ALA A 65 -11.81 13.18 -7.41
N ARG A 66 -12.18 11.91 -7.31
CA ARG A 66 -13.54 11.39 -7.60
C ARG A 66 -13.92 10.42 -6.47
N PRO A 67 -14.35 10.93 -5.31
CA PRO A 67 -14.59 10.10 -4.15
C PRO A 67 -15.68 9.06 -4.46
N PRO A 68 -15.48 7.78 -4.10
CA PRO A 68 -16.56 6.81 -4.09
C PRO A 68 -17.60 7.20 -3.03
N ARG A 69 -18.73 6.49 -3.00
CA ARG A 69 -19.73 6.67 -1.93
C ARG A 69 -19.05 6.45 -0.57
N LEU A 70 -19.51 7.17 0.44
CA LEU A 70 -19.03 6.99 1.81
C LEU A 70 -19.26 5.54 2.23
N HIS A 71 -18.17 4.83 2.49
CA HIS A 71 -18.18 3.51 3.10
C HIS A 71 -17.94 3.68 4.60
N GLU A 72 -18.54 2.82 5.40
CA GLU A 72 -18.28 2.76 6.84
C GLU A 72 -16.80 2.49 7.12
N ALA A 73 -16.34 2.81 8.33
CA ALA A 73 -14.98 2.47 8.73
C ALA A 73 -14.77 0.94 8.65
N PRO A 74 -13.69 0.46 8.04
CA PRO A 74 -13.43 -0.97 7.97
C PRO A 74 -13.21 -1.53 9.38
N GLN A 75 -13.89 -2.63 9.71
CA GLN A 75 -13.62 -3.39 10.93
C GLN A 75 -12.52 -4.40 10.64
N ILE A 76 -11.35 -4.21 11.24
CA ILE A 76 -10.18 -5.06 11.01
C ILE A 76 -10.05 -6.00 12.20
N ILE A 77 -10.31 -7.28 11.94
CA ILE A 77 -10.28 -8.34 12.97
C ILE A 77 -8.85 -8.82 13.21
N MET A 78 -8.03 -8.88 12.16
CA MET A 78 -6.67 -9.39 12.22
C MET A 78 -5.78 -8.67 11.21
N VAL A 79 -4.56 -8.35 11.63
CA VAL A 79 -3.50 -7.88 10.73
C VAL A 79 -2.29 -8.78 10.88
N GLY A 80 -1.84 -9.37 9.78
CA GLY A 80 -0.68 -10.26 9.76
C GLY A 80 -0.81 -11.31 8.67
N VAL A 81 0.33 -11.89 8.28
CA VAL A 81 0.34 -13.08 7.41
C VAL A 81 -0.03 -14.28 8.29
N PRO A 82 -1.14 -14.98 8.02
CA PRO A 82 -1.39 -16.26 8.68
C PRO A 82 -0.21 -17.17 8.35
N ARG A 83 0.39 -17.74 9.40
CA ARG A 83 1.53 -18.65 9.32
C ARG A 83 1.32 -19.75 8.29
#